data_AF-A0A062WNK7-F1
#
_entry.id   AF-A0A062WNK7-F1
#
_cell.length_a   1.000
_cell.length_b   1.000
_cell.length_c   1.000
_cell.angle_alpha   90.00
_cell.angle_beta   90.00
_cell.angle_gamma   90.00
#
_symmetry.space_group_name_H-M   'P 1'
#
loop_
_entity.id
_entity.type
_entity.pdbx_description
1 polymer ?
#
loop_
_entity_poly.entity_id
_entity_poly.type
_entity_poly.pdbx_seq_one_letter_code
_entity_poly.pdbx_strand_id
1 'polypeptide(L)'
;MTHQNRRGKGNALACGFAQASGDIIVMLDADGSADPSEIPAFVNALEAGADFAKGSRFVANGGSADITRLRRLGNRLLNFLVNMLIGSDFTDLCYGYNAFWRRVVPIFDLDTGGAGPQKQWGDGFEIETLINMRAVRAGLRIAEVPSFEHPRLHGVSNLNAFSDGFRVLRTIFVESSASSEKAELAIYPRTDPLPIQRGAETVSALPAFEETA
;
A
#
# COMPACT_ATOMS: atom_id res chain seq x y z
N MET A 1 -16.18 4.81 12.62
CA MET A 1 -16.42 3.81 11.56
C MET A 1 -16.40 4.55 10.23
N THR A 2 -15.53 4.15 9.30
CA THR A 2 -15.34 4.80 7.99
C THR A 2 -16.23 4.13 6.95
N HIS A 3 -16.88 4.93 6.10
CA HIS A 3 -17.67 4.43 4.97
C HIS A 3 -17.00 4.80 3.64
N GLN A 4 -16.80 3.81 2.77
CA GLN A 4 -16.44 4.06 1.37
C GLN A 4 -17.63 4.70 0.66
N ASN A 5 -17.39 5.70 -0.19
CA ASN A 5 -18.45 6.40 -0.93
C ASN A 5 -18.62 5.89 -2.37
N ARG A 6 -17.68 5.07 -2.85
CA ARG A 6 -17.74 4.32 -4.10
C ARG A 6 -17.29 2.88 -3.89
N ARG A 7 -17.44 2.05 -4.93
CA ARG A 7 -16.97 0.66 -4.87
C ARG A 7 -15.47 0.60 -5.14
N GLY A 8 -14.79 -0.33 -4.47
CA GLY A 8 -13.45 -0.79 -4.84
C GLY A 8 -12.39 -0.53 -3.77
N LYS A 9 -11.34 -1.36 -3.79
CA LYS A 9 -10.26 -1.34 -2.79
C LYS A 9 -9.63 0.04 -2.67
N GLY A 10 -9.33 0.69 -3.80
CA GLY A 10 -8.70 2.00 -3.81
C GLY A 10 -9.57 3.12 -3.25
N ASN A 11 -10.89 3.09 -3.50
CA ASN A 11 -11.79 4.07 -2.87
C ASN A 11 -11.85 3.88 -1.34
N ALA A 12 -11.96 2.62 -0.90
CA ALA A 12 -11.96 2.29 0.52
C ALA A 12 -10.67 2.79 1.21
N LEU A 13 -9.52 2.60 0.56
CA LEU A 13 -8.23 3.11 1.04
C LEU A 13 -8.19 4.64 1.06
N ALA A 14 -8.61 5.31 -0.03
CA ALA A 14 -8.62 6.77 -0.11
C ALA A 14 -9.50 7.40 1.00
N CYS A 15 -10.72 6.87 1.20
CA CYS A 15 -11.60 7.29 2.30
C CYS A 15 -10.98 6.99 3.67
N GLY A 16 -10.30 5.86 3.83
CA GLY A 16 -9.57 5.50 5.04
C GLY A 16 -8.44 6.47 5.36
N PHE A 17 -7.61 6.81 4.37
CA PHE A 17 -6.49 7.74 4.54
C PHE A 17 -6.97 9.15 4.92
N ALA A 18 -8.07 9.62 4.31
CA ALA A 18 -8.64 10.92 4.63
C ALA A 18 -9.16 11.04 6.07
N GLN A 19 -9.44 9.91 6.74
CA GLN A 19 -9.96 9.85 8.11
C GLN A 19 -8.89 9.43 9.12
N ALA A 20 -7.71 8.98 8.67
CA ALA A 20 -6.63 8.56 9.54
C ALA A 20 -6.03 9.77 10.28
N SER A 21 -5.92 9.67 11.61
CA SER A 21 -5.39 10.72 12.48
C SER A 21 -3.96 10.46 12.96
N GLY A 22 -3.51 9.19 12.96
CA GLY A 22 -2.17 8.81 13.40
C GLY A 22 -1.06 9.31 12.46
N ASP A 23 0.16 9.42 12.97
CA ASP A 23 1.31 9.91 12.18
C ASP A 23 1.80 8.91 11.14
N ILE A 24 1.61 7.61 11.42
CA ILE A 24 1.90 6.50 10.52
C ILE A 24 0.58 5.83 10.15
N ILE A 25 0.39 5.59 8.86
CA ILE A 25 -0.73 4.83 8.31
C ILE A 25 -0.19 3.49 7.85
N VAL A 26 -0.86 2.41 8.26
CA VAL A 26 -0.57 1.04 7.84
C VAL A 26 -1.73 0.53 7.00
N MET A 27 -1.42 0.06 5.79
CA MET A 27 -2.30 -0.66 4.90
C MET A 27 -2.11 -2.16 5.12
N LEU A 28 -3.21 -2.87 5.33
CA LEU A 28 -3.24 -4.32 5.51
C LEU A 28 -4.53 -4.88 4.92
N ASP A 29 -4.47 -6.03 4.27
CA ASP A 29 -5.66 -6.74 3.80
C ASP A 29 -6.34 -7.47 4.97
N ALA A 30 -7.67 -7.33 5.09
CA ALA A 30 -8.44 -7.85 6.22
C ALA A 30 -8.79 -9.35 6.12
N ASP A 31 -8.20 -10.08 5.18
CA ASP A 31 -8.47 -11.51 4.94
C ASP A 31 -7.57 -12.47 5.77
N GLY A 32 -6.69 -11.90 6.60
CA GLY A 32 -5.75 -12.61 7.45
C GLY A 32 -4.52 -13.15 6.73
N SER A 33 -4.31 -12.80 5.46
CA SER A 33 -3.12 -13.22 4.69
C SER A 33 -1.84 -12.47 5.09
N ALA A 34 -1.94 -11.38 5.83
CA ALA A 34 -0.81 -10.59 6.28
C ALA A 34 -0.85 -10.47 7.82
N ASP A 35 0.28 -10.76 8.47
CA ASP A 35 0.38 -10.84 9.93
C ASP A 35 0.58 -9.43 10.54
N PRO A 36 -0.37 -8.91 11.35
CA PRO A 36 -0.20 -7.64 12.04
C PRO A 36 1.01 -7.60 12.99
N SER A 37 1.56 -8.75 13.38
CA SER A 37 2.78 -8.80 14.20
C SER A 37 4.01 -8.26 13.46
N GLU A 38 3.95 -8.13 12.12
CA GLU A 38 5.02 -7.54 11.31
C GLU A 38 5.03 -5.99 11.33
N ILE A 39 3.95 -5.33 11.78
CA ILE A 39 3.82 -3.85 11.82
C ILE A 39 5.06 -3.16 12.41
N PRO A 40 5.65 -3.61 13.54
CA PRO A 40 6.85 -3.00 14.10
C PRO A 40 8.03 -2.91 13.12
N ALA A 41 8.22 -3.89 12.22
CA ALA A 41 9.29 -3.85 11.23
C ALA A 41 9.07 -2.74 10.19
N PHE A 42 7.82 -2.51 9.79
CA PHE A 42 7.45 -1.40 8.91
C PHE A 42 7.64 -0.04 9.58
N VAL A 43 7.23 0.09 10.84
CA VAL A 43 7.44 1.32 11.63
C VAL A 43 8.93 1.59 11.80
N ASN A 44 9.74 0.59 12.12
CA ASN A 44 11.19 0.73 12.25
C ASN A 44 11.84 1.22 10.95
N ALA A 45 11.37 0.76 9.78
CA ALA A 45 11.87 1.26 8.50
C ALA A 45 11.57 2.76 8.31
N LEU A 46 10.37 3.21 8.72
CA LEU A 46 10.01 4.63 8.68
C LEU A 46 10.85 5.46 9.66
N GLU A 47 11.03 4.99 10.91
CA GLU A 47 11.87 5.64 11.91
C GLU A 47 13.35 5.69 11.51
N ALA A 48 13.84 4.68 10.79
CA ALA A 48 15.19 4.65 10.20
C ALA A 48 15.37 5.63 9.02
N GLY A 49 14.31 6.37 8.66
CA GLY A 49 14.35 7.41 7.65
C GLY A 49 13.67 7.05 6.32
N ALA A 50 12.91 5.95 6.23
CA ALA A 50 12.03 5.79 5.07
C ALA A 50 10.83 6.75 5.15
N ASP A 51 10.36 7.18 3.99
CA ASP A 51 9.10 7.91 3.85
C ASP A 51 7.93 6.93 3.63
N PHE A 52 8.23 5.78 3.03
CA PHE A 52 7.30 4.70 2.71
C PHE A 52 7.99 3.34 2.94
N ALA A 53 7.43 2.51 3.79
CA ALA A 53 7.85 1.13 4.02
C ALA A 53 6.92 0.19 3.24
N LYS A 54 7.49 -0.53 2.29
CA LYS A 54 6.75 -1.36 1.35
C LYS A 54 6.98 -2.84 1.65
N GLY A 55 5.93 -3.62 1.88
CA GLY A 55 6.07 -5.05 2.11
C GLY A 55 6.54 -5.76 0.85
N SER A 56 7.38 -6.79 1.00
CA SER A 56 7.80 -7.64 -0.10
C SER A 56 7.87 -9.11 0.29
N ARG A 57 7.23 -9.94 -0.54
CA ARG A 57 7.30 -11.41 -0.48
C ARG A 57 8.54 -11.96 -1.18
N PHE A 58 9.31 -11.12 -1.89
CA PHE A 58 10.38 -11.55 -2.79
C PHE A 58 11.78 -11.05 -2.39
N VAL A 59 11.90 -10.23 -1.33
CA VAL A 59 13.17 -9.98 -0.65
C VAL A 59 13.60 -11.17 0.21
N ALA A 60 14.84 -11.18 0.68
CA ALA A 60 15.32 -12.18 1.63
C ALA A 60 14.44 -12.20 2.90
N ASN A 61 14.08 -13.40 3.35
CA ASN A 61 13.15 -13.65 4.47
C ASN A 61 11.68 -13.25 4.21
N GLY A 62 11.35 -12.78 3.01
CA GLY A 62 9.97 -12.70 2.55
C GLY A 62 9.47 -14.06 2.05
N GLY A 63 8.16 -14.19 1.87
CA GLY A 63 7.60 -15.40 1.29
C GLY A 63 6.10 -15.35 1.05
N SER A 64 5.57 -16.42 0.47
CA SER A 64 4.13 -16.55 0.28
C SER A 64 3.72 -18.01 0.15
N ALA A 65 2.66 -18.37 0.89
CA ALA A 65 1.93 -19.62 0.79
C ALA A 65 0.67 -19.51 -0.09
N ASP A 66 0.17 -18.29 -0.34
CA ASP A 66 -1.06 -18.08 -1.12
C ASP A 66 -0.80 -17.78 -2.61
N ILE A 67 0.34 -17.18 -2.96
CA ILE A 67 0.55 -16.65 -4.32
C ILE A 67 0.60 -17.76 -5.38
N THR A 68 -0.30 -17.68 -6.36
CA THR A 68 -0.33 -18.64 -7.47
C THR A 68 0.81 -18.37 -8.45
N ARG A 69 1.21 -19.38 -9.23
CA ARG A 69 2.26 -19.23 -10.28
C ARG A 69 1.92 -18.13 -11.29
N LEU A 70 0.64 -18.01 -11.67
CA LEU A 70 0.17 -16.97 -12.58
C LEU A 70 0.30 -15.58 -11.96
N ARG A 71 -0.15 -15.38 -10.71
CA ARG A 71 0.01 -14.10 -9.99
C ARG A 71 1.48 -13.74 -9.81
N ARG A 72 2.33 -14.71 -9.48
CA ARG A 72 3.78 -14.52 -9.34
C ARG A 72 4.42 -14.06 -10.65
N LEU A 73 4.10 -14.71 -11.77
CA LEU A 73 4.61 -14.31 -13.09
C LEU A 73 4.09 -12.93 -13.50
N GLY A 74 2.79 -12.68 -13.32
CA GLY A 74 2.18 -11.38 -13.59
C GLY A 74 2.85 -10.25 -12.80
N ASN A 75 3.03 -10.43 -11.49
CA ASN A 75 3.74 -9.47 -10.64
C ASN A 75 5.17 -9.25 -11.10
N ARG A 76 5.91 -10.31 -11.47
CA ARG A 76 7.28 -10.18 -11.99
C ARG A 76 7.35 -9.35 -13.28
N LEU A 77 6.40 -9.54 -14.19
CA LEU A 77 6.33 -8.77 -15.43
C LEU A 77 5.98 -7.29 -15.17
N LEU A 78 4.99 -7.03 -14.32
CA LEU A 78 4.58 -5.67 -13.96
C LEU A 78 5.69 -4.94 -13.20
N ASN A 79 6.36 -5.61 -12.25
CA ASN A 79 7.57 -5.13 -11.57
C ASN A 79 8.63 -4.67 -12.57
N PHE A 80 8.99 -5.56 -13.51
CA PHE A 80 10.00 -5.25 -14.52
C PHE A 80 9.66 -4.00 -15.33
N LEU A 81 8.39 -3.86 -15.73
CA LEU A 81 7.92 -2.69 -16.48
C LEU A 81 8.01 -1.41 -15.64
N VAL A 82 7.55 -1.42 -14.39
CA VAL A 82 7.62 -0.25 -13.50
C VAL A 82 9.07 0.16 -13.24
N ASN A 83 9.93 -0.79 -12.87
CA ASN A 83 11.34 -0.53 -12.62
C ASN A 83 12.04 0.09 -13.83
N MET A 84 11.73 -0.41 -15.04
CA MET A 84 12.27 0.12 -16.29
C MET A 84 11.75 1.52 -16.64
N LEU A 85 10.46 1.79 -16.45
CA LEU A 85 9.83 3.04 -16.90
C LEU A 85 10.06 4.22 -15.95
N ILE A 86 10.12 3.98 -14.64
CA ILE A 86 10.24 5.06 -13.64
C ILE A 86 11.51 4.97 -12.78
N GLY A 87 12.45 4.09 -13.14
CA GLY A 87 13.76 3.99 -12.47
C GLY A 87 13.69 3.52 -11.03
N SER A 88 12.72 2.67 -10.69
CA SER A 88 12.61 2.02 -9.37
C SER A 88 13.26 0.64 -9.36
N ASP A 89 13.36 0.05 -8.18
CA ASP A 89 14.02 -1.24 -7.92
C ASP A 89 13.12 -2.21 -7.12
N PHE A 90 11.79 -2.10 -7.27
CA PHE A 90 10.84 -2.92 -6.53
C PHE A 90 11.03 -4.43 -6.80
N THR A 91 10.93 -5.23 -5.73
CA THR A 91 10.87 -6.68 -5.82
C THR A 91 9.42 -7.20 -5.81
N ASP A 92 8.44 -6.42 -5.33
CA ASP A 92 7.05 -6.89 -5.19
C ASP A 92 5.94 -5.85 -5.43
N LEU A 93 5.70 -5.37 -6.65
CA LEU A 93 4.75 -4.28 -6.94
C LEU A 93 3.33 -4.47 -6.38
N CYS A 94 2.78 -5.68 -6.47
CA CYS A 94 1.38 -5.99 -6.13
C CYS A 94 1.27 -6.72 -4.79
N TYR A 95 1.78 -6.10 -3.72
CA TYR A 95 1.57 -6.55 -2.35
C TYR A 95 1.08 -5.39 -1.48
N GLY A 96 -0.08 -5.60 -0.84
CA GLY A 96 -0.87 -4.56 -0.20
C GLY A 96 -0.43 -4.16 1.20
N TYR A 97 0.51 -4.89 1.81
CA TYR A 97 1.01 -4.58 3.14
C TYR A 97 2.06 -3.48 3.05
N ASN A 98 1.70 -2.26 3.45
CA ASN A 98 2.55 -1.08 3.37
C ASN A 98 2.35 -0.19 4.59
N ALA A 99 3.36 0.60 4.96
CA ALA A 99 3.23 1.67 5.94
C ALA A 99 3.88 2.94 5.42
N PHE A 100 3.35 4.11 5.77
CA PHE A 100 3.92 5.39 5.38
C PHE A 100 3.51 6.48 6.36
N TRP A 101 4.27 7.58 6.35
CA TRP A 101 3.89 8.75 7.12
C TRP A 101 2.61 9.37 6.56
N ARG A 102 1.65 9.72 7.42
CA ARG A 102 0.42 10.40 7.00
C ARG A 102 0.70 11.68 6.20
N ARG A 103 1.82 12.37 6.48
CA ARG A 103 2.27 13.58 5.74
C ARG A 103 2.50 13.34 4.24
N VAL A 104 2.73 12.11 3.79
CA VAL A 104 2.93 11.80 2.36
C VAL A 104 1.63 11.47 1.63
N VAL A 105 0.50 11.28 2.32
CA VAL A 105 -0.80 10.96 1.70
C VAL A 105 -1.19 11.94 0.57
N PRO A 106 -1.02 13.27 0.69
CA PRO A 106 -1.37 14.19 -0.39
C PRO A 106 -0.64 13.91 -1.71
N ILE A 107 0.56 13.32 -1.68
CA ILE A 107 1.35 12.96 -2.86
C ILE A 107 0.63 11.89 -3.70
N PHE A 108 -0.15 11.03 -3.04
CA PHE A 108 -0.85 9.97 -3.74
C PHE A 108 -2.01 10.49 -4.59
N ASP A 109 -2.47 11.74 -4.39
CA ASP A 109 -3.47 12.44 -5.21
C ASP A 109 -4.70 11.54 -5.50
N LEU A 110 -5.26 10.97 -4.43
CA LEU A 110 -6.40 10.04 -4.47
C LEU A 110 -7.71 10.80 -4.29
N ASP A 111 -8.61 10.67 -5.26
CA ASP A 111 -9.90 11.37 -5.24
C ASP A 111 -10.87 10.72 -4.25
N THR A 112 -11.31 11.48 -3.25
CA THR A 112 -12.35 11.07 -2.30
C THR A 112 -13.72 11.68 -2.61
N GLY A 113 -13.86 12.45 -3.69
CA GLY A 113 -15.07 13.20 -4.06
C GLY A 113 -16.08 12.38 -4.87
N GLY A 114 -17.35 12.77 -4.81
CA GLY A 114 -18.44 12.07 -5.51
C GLY A 114 -18.87 10.75 -4.83
N ALA A 115 -20.13 10.39 -5.00
CA ALA A 115 -20.72 9.18 -4.43
C ALA A 115 -21.47 8.40 -5.50
N GLY A 116 -21.38 7.07 -5.46
CA GLY A 116 -22.11 6.21 -6.38
C GLY A 116 -21.51 4.82 -6.56
N PRO A 117 -22.20 3.92 -7.29
CA PRO A 117 -21.77 2.54 -7.42
C PRO A 117 -20.60 2.33 -8.39
N GLN A 118 -20.24 3.36 -9.18
CA GLN A 118 -19.23 3.25 -10.22
C GLN A 118 -17.82 3.50 -9.68
N LYS A 119 -16.86 2.70 -10.15
CA LYS A 119 -15.43 2.88 -9.90
C LYS A 119 -14.90 4.05 -10.75
N GLN A 120 -14.08 4.90 -10.15
CA GLN A 120 -13.28 5.92 -10.81
C GLN A 120 -11.80 5.46 -10.93
N TRP A 121 -10.95 6.33 -11.48
CA TRP A 121 -9.52 6.06 -11.60
C TRP A 121 -8.89 5.85 -10.23
N GLY A 122 -8.18 4.73 -10.06
CA GLY A 122 -7.53 4.40 -8.80
C GLY A 122 -8.46 3.74 -7.77
N ASP A 123 -9.76 3.57 -8.03
CA ASP A 123 -10.66 2.92 -7.08
C ASP A 123 -10.49 1.39 -7.03
N GLY A 124 -9.84 0.78 -8.03
CA GLY A 124 -9.69 -0.67 -8.14
C GLY A 124 -8.47 -1.25 -7.41
N PHE A 125 -8.03 -2.43 -7.86
CA PHE A 125 -6.83 -3.11 -7.35
C PHE A 125 -5.54 -2.47 -7.85
N GLU A 126 -5.61 -1.62 -8.89
CA GLU A 126 -4.49 -0.84 -9.39
C GLU A 126 -3.94 0.19 -8.39
N ILE A 127 -4.66 0.44 -7.29
CA ILE A 127 -4.31 1.44 -6.27
C ILE A 127 -2.89 1.26 -5.70
N GLU A 128 -2.45 0.02 -5.47
CA GLU A 128 -1.12 -0.27 -4.93
C GLU A 128 -0.04 0.20 -5.91
N THR A 129 -0.21 -0.12 -7.19
CA THR A 129 0.70 0.32 -8.26
C THR A 129 0.67 1.84 -8.41
N LEU A 130 -0.52 2.44 -8.37
CA LEU A 130 -0.68 3.90 -8.46
C LEU A 130 0.10 4.61 -7.35
N ILE A 131 -0.09 4.19 -6.10
CA ILE A 131 0.60 4.75 -4.92
C ILE A 131 2.11 4.57 -5.05
N ASN A 132 2.59 3.36 -5.39
CA ASN A 132 4.02 3.07 -5.52
C ASN A 132 4.68 3.94 -6.59
N MET A 133 4.04 4.10 -7.76
CA MET A 133 4.59 4.92 -8.83
C MET A 133 4.63 6.41 -8.47
N ARG A 134 3.58 6.93 -7.82
CA ARG A 134 3.54 8.33 -7.36
C ARG A 134 4.55 8.59 -6.25
N ALA A 135 4.76 7.63 -5.34
CA ALA A 135 5.79 7.71 -4.30
C ALA A 135 7.19 7.82 -4.90
N VAL A 136 7.54 6.97 -5.87
CA VAL A 136 8.84 7.02 -6.56
C VAL A 136 9.02 8.34 -7.30
N ARG A 137 7.99 8.78 -8.06
CA ARG A 137 8.05 10.03 -8.84
C ARG A 137 8.19 11.27 -7.97
N ALA A 138 7.67 11.26 -6.75
CA ALA A 138 7.84 12.33 -5.77
C ALA A 138 9.19 12.27 -5.03
N GLY A 139 10.03 11.27 -5.33
CA GLY A 139 11.34 11.10 -4.72
C GLY A 139 11.28 10.65 -3.25
N LEU A 140 10.21 9.97 -2.84
CA LEU A 140 10.11 9.41 -1.49
C LEU A 140 11.17 8.32 -1.28
N ARG A 141 11.73 8.24 -0.07
CA ARG A 141 12.59 7.12 0.31
C ARG A 141 11.72 5.91 0.60
N ILE A 142 11.81 4.91 -0.28
CA ILE A 142 11.06 3.67 -0.14
C ILE A 142 12.00 2.57 0.37
N ALA A 143 11.59 1.87 1.43
CA ALA A 143 12.31 0.71 1.95
C ALA A 143 11.43 -0.53 1.79
N GLU A 144 11.97 -1.60 1.19
CA GLU A 144 11.26 -2.89 1.16
C GLU A 144 11.48 -3.67 2.47
N VAL A 145 10.37 -4.05 3.11
CA VAL A 145 10.33 -4.81 4.36
C VAL A 145 9.96 -6.26 4.04
N PRO A 146 10.76 -7.25 4.46
CA PRO A 146 10.40 -8.65 4.31
C PRO A 146 9.07 -8.96 4.99
N SER A 147 8.19 -9.65 4.28
CA SER A 147 6.85 -10.00 4.77
C SER A 147 6.42 -11.36 4.22
N PHE A 148 5.66 -12.13 5.02
CA PHE A 148 5.15 -13.43 4.62
C PHE A 148 3.63 -13.40 4.36
N GLU A 149 3.22 -13.78 3.15
CA GLU A 149 1.80 -13.91 2.80
C GLU A 149 1.27 -15.30 3.17
N HIS A 150 0.48 -15.36 4.23
CA HIS A 150 -0.21 -16.55 4.71
C HIS A 150 -1.42 -16.90 3.83
N PRO A 151 -1.90 -18.16 3.89
CA PRO A 151 -3.21 -18.49 3.33
C PRO A 151 -4.29 -17.63 3.97
N ARG A 152 -5.26 -17.18 3.17
CA ARG A 152 -6.41 -16.45 3.71
C ARG A 152 -7.16 -17.28 4.74
N LEU A 153 -7.54 -16.64 5.85
CA LEU A 153 -8.36 -17.28 6.88
C LEU A 153 -9.82 -17.39 6.43
N HIS A 154 -10.32 -16.34 5.76
CA HIS A 154 -11.71 -16.25 5.33
C HIS A 154 -11.86 -15.60 3.95
N GLY A 155 -12.98 -15.92 3.27
CA GLY A 155 -13.35 -15.32 1.99
C GLY A 155 -12.71 -15.99 0.77
N VAL A 156 -13.12 -15.54 -0.41
CA VAL A 156 -12.55 -15.95 -1.70
C VAL A 156 -11.86 -14.75 -2.36
N SER A 157 -10.88 -15.01 -3.23
CA SER A 157 -10.21 -13.95 -3.98
C SER A 157 -11.21 -13.13 -4.78
N ASN A 158 -11.31 -11.84 -4.47
CA ASN A 158 -12.05 -10.87 -5.29
C ASN A 158 -11.22 -10.33 -6.46
N LEU A 159 -9.95 -10.74 -6.57
CA LEU A 159 -9.03 -10.34 -7.62
C LEU A 159 -9.12 -11.27 -8.83
N ASN A 160 -9.27 -10.67 -10.01
CA ASN A 160 -9.21 -11.34 -11.30
C ASN A 160 -7.89 -11.00 -11.99
N ALA A 161 -7.03 -12.00 -12.13
CA ALA A 161 -5.66 -11.84 -12.64
C ALA A 161 -5.56 -11.14 -14.02
N PHE A 162 -6.57 -11.29 -14.88
CA PHE A 162 -6.56 -10.70 -16.21
C PHE A 162 -7.13 -9.29 -16.22
N SER A 163 -8.38 -9.10 -15.74
CA SER A 163 -9.01 -7.78 -15.81
C SER A 163 -8.33 -6.77 -14.88
N ASP A 164 -7.91 -7.21 -13.69
CA ASP A 164 -7.17 -6.34 -12.77
C ASP A 164 -5.72 -6.16 -13.24
N GLY A 165 -5.10 -7.20 -13.80
CA GLY A 165 -3.79 -7.08 -14.44
C GLY A 165 -3.76 -6.05 -15.58
N PHE A 166 -4.81 -6.00 -16.41
CA PHE A 166 -4.94 -5.00 -17.47
C PHE A 166 -5.15 -3.58 -16.90
N ARG A 167 -5.92 -3.44 -15.81
CA ARG A 167 -6.04 -2.15 -15.11
C ARG A 167 -4.70 -1.68 -14.59
N VAL A 168 -3.94 -2.55 -13.93
CA VAL A 168 -2.59 -2.24 -13.44
C VAL A 168 -1.68 -1.83 -14.58
N LEU A 169 -1.67 -2.60 -15.68
CA LEU A 169 -0.87 -2.27 -16.85
C LEU A 169 -1.23 -0.90 -17.45
N ARG A 170 -2.53 -0.59 -17.56
CA ARG A 170 -3.00 0.74 -18.00
C ARG A 170 -2.52 1.84 -17.05
N THR A 171 -2.60 1.61 -15.75
CA THR A 171 -2.07 2.54 -14.73
C THR A 171 -0.59 2.81 -14.91
N ILE A 172 0.21 1.77 -15.15
CA ILE A 172 1.65 1.90 -15.40
C ILE A 172 1.89 2.84 -16.60
N PHE A 173 1.24 2.62 -17.73
CA PHE A 173 1.47 3.46 -18.91
C PHE A 173 1.03 4.91 -18.71
N VAL A 174 -0.13 5.14 -18.09
CA VAL A 174 -0.65 6.50 -17.85
C VAL A 174 0.26 7.25 -16.87
N GLU A 175 0.61 6.64 -15.75
CA GLU A 175 1.47 7.27 -14.72
C GLU A 175 2.92 7.39 -15.19
N SER A 176 3.38 6.60 -16.16
CA SER A 176 4.72 6.78 -16.78
C SER A 176 4.73 7.94 -17.77
N SER A 177 3.61 8.21 -18.45
CA SER A 177 3.51 9.24 -19.49
C SER A 177 3.17 10.63 -18.94
N ALA A 178 2.71 10.73 -17.70
CA ALA A 178 2.42 12.02 -17.07
C ALA A 178 3.72 12.87 -17.00
N SER A 179 3.74 14.02 -17.67
CA SER A 179 4.93 14.89 -17.78
C SER A 179 5.51 15.30 -16.42
N SER A 180 6.81 15.59 -16.41
CA SER A 180 7.62 15.97 -15.25
C SER A 180 7.15 17.23 -14.50
N GLU A 181 6.23 18.05 -15.05
CA GLU A 181 5.72 19.26 -14.39
C GLU A 181 4.97 18.98 -13.07
N LYS A 182 4.20 17.89 -12.97
CA LYS A 182 3.62 17.49 -11.67
C LYS A 182 4.67 16.89 -10.73
N ALA A 183 5.75 16.31 -11.26
CA ALA A 183 6.83 15.74 -10.45
C ALA A 183 7.74 16.82 -9.83
N GLU A 184 7.93 17.95 -10.53
CA GLU A 184 8.69 19.11 -10.05
C GLU A 184 7.95 19.86 -8.94
N LEU A 185 6.62 19.99 -9.04
CA LEU A 185 5.74 20.51 -7.99
C LEU A 185 5.54 19.52 -6.82
N ALA A 186 5.83 18.24 -7.03
CA ALA A 186 5.74 17.17 -6.03
C ALA A 186 7.11 16.77 -5.46
N ILE A 187 8.16 17.58 -5.64
CA ILE A 187 9.39 17.42 -4.87
C ILE A 187 9.01 17.65 -3.42
N TYR A 188 8.83 16.54 -2.71
CA TYR A 188 8.51 16.55 -1.31
C TYR A 188 9.68 17.23 -0.57
N PRO A 189 9.47 18.40 0.08
CA PRO A 189 10.55 19.08 0.79
C PRO A 189 11.01 18.16 1.91
N ARG A 190 12.25 17.68 1.77
CA ARG A 190 12.90 16.79 2.74
C ARG A 190 12.92 17.50 4.08
N THR A 191 12.03 17.09 4.97
CA THR A 191 12.08 17.45 6.38
C THR A 191 12.63 16.26 7.12
N ASP A 192 13.44 16.51 8.15
CA ASP A 192 13.93 15.45 9.03
C ASP A 192 12.74 14.68 9.63
N PRO A 193 12.90 13.38 9.95
CA PRO A 193 11.85 12.63 10.61
C PRO A 193 11.38 13.40 11.84
N LEU A 194 10.09 13.72 11.90
CA LEU A 194 9.54 14.34 13.10
C LEU A 194 9.73 13.34 14.25
N PRO A 195 10.25 13.77 15.41
CA PRO A 195 10.34 12.89 16.57
C PRO A 195 8.93 12.42 16.92
N ILE A 196 8.67 11.11 16.81
CA ILE A 196 7.43 10.52 17.29
C ILE A 196 7.39 10.78 18.79
N GLN A 197 6.43 11.58 19.25
CA GLN A 197 6.18 11.70 20.68
C GLN A 197 5.63 10.35 21.15
N ARG A 198 6.49 9.52 21.74
CA ARG A 198 6.04 8.28 22.38
C ARG A 198 5.15 8.65 23.56
N GLY A 199 3.83 8.66 23.32
CA GLY A 199 2.86 8.62 24.41
C GLY A 199 3.09 7.34 25.19
N ALA A 200 3.52 7.48 26.45
CA ALA A 200 3.65 6.37 27.36
C ALA A 200 2.26 5.90 27.78
N GLU A 201 1.57 5.15 26.92
CA GLU A 201 0.40 4.38 27.31
C GLU A 201 0.64 2.94 26.89
N THR A 202 1.00 2.14 27.89
CA THR A 202 1.03 0.69 27.82
C THR A 202 -0.36 0.25 27.39
N VAL A 203 -0.49 -0.38 26.22
CA VAL A 203 -1.73 -1.04 25.81
C VAL A 203 -1.98 -2.15 26.83
N SER A 204 -2.81 -1.87 27.84
CA SER A 204 -3.26 -2.89 28.78
C SER A 204 -4.04 -3.93 27.99
N ALA A 205 -3.65 -5.19 28.15
CA ALA A 205 -4.29 -6.34 27.53
C ALA A 205 -5.83 -6.24 27.57
N LEU A 206 -6.46 -6.41 26.41
CA LEU A 206 -7.90 -6.56 26.31
C LEU A 206 -8.32 -7.81 27.11
N PRO A 207 -9.36 -7.76 27.95
CA PRO A 207 -9.84 -8.94 28.67
C PRO A 207 -10.42 -9.96 27.67
N ALA A 208 -10.14 -11.24 27.94
CA ALA A 208 -10.62 -12.37 27.16
C ALA A 208 -12.15 -12.37 27.07
N PHE A 209 -12.68 -12.63 25.88
CA PHE A 209 -14.10 -12.88 25.66
C PHE A 209 -14.50 -14.17 26.40
N GLU A 210 -15.43 -14.06 27.34
CA GLU A 210 -16.13 -15.21 27.92
C GLU A 210 -17.10 -15.79 26.88
N GLU A 211 -16.93 -17.06 26.55
CA GLU A 211 -17.95 -17.88 25.87
C GLU A 211 -19.11 -18.13 26.84
N THR A 212 -20.30 -17.63 26.50
CA THR A 212 -21.54 -18.17 27.07
C THR A 212 -22.22 -19.05 26.03
N ALA A 213 -22.41 -20.32 26.43
CA ALA A 213 -23.22 -21.33 25.79
C ALA A 213 -24.71 -20.97 25.73
#